data_AF-A0A3A9A3E0-F1
#
_entry.id   AF-A0A3A9A3E0-F1
#
_cell.length_a   1.000
_cell.length_b   1.000
_cell.length_c   1.000
_cell.angle_alpha   90.00
_cell.angle_beta   90.00
_cell.angle_gamma   90.00
#
_symmetry.space_group_name_H-M   'P 1'
#
loop_
_entity.id
_entity.type
_entity.pdbx_description
1 polymer ?
#
loop_
_entity_poly.entity_id
_entity_poly.type
_entity_poly.pdbx_seq_one_letter_code
_entity_poly.pdbx_strand_id
1 'polypeptide(L)'
;MSKKKSAEEYHKTFAFHFFRWLSGGKDPYLGNVEMRPQKEYEADPEMLLRQEKEHDAILDKVYDTKHNALLKLFHSLYEITSILFCLFLMALLLVTISYLPATGAADKPVNNEVAGRYIEKGLEETGAVNIVAGMILDYRAFDTLGESHVLFVATITVLILLRLDKNKKGEVNPLTKEMNPNDRIYEPKNDAILQLVATFLVPIIIIFGIYIILNGHLGPGGGFSGGAVIGAGLILYLNAFGFQKTERFFTEKTYKWICFFSLSFYCLAKSYSFYTGANHLHSIIPNGTPGAILSGGLILPLNIAVGLVVACTMYAFYAMFRKGGF
;
A
#
# COMPACT_ATOMS: atom_id res chain seq x y z
N MET A 1 -8.03 -66.79 0.30
CA MET A 1 -8.57 -67.72 -0.73
C MET A 1 -9.71 -67.02 -1.46
N SER A 2 -9.51 -66.62 -2.72
CA SER A 2 -10.57 -65.98 -3.53
C SER A 2 -11.53 -67.05 -4.05
N LYS A 3 -12.79 -67.03 -3.62
CA LYS A 3 -13.85 -67.88 -4.20
C LYS A 3 -14.17 -67.35 -5.61
N LYS A 4 -13.98 -68.16 -6.65
CA LYS A 4 -14.49 -67.84 -7.99
C LYS A 4 -16.02 -67.71 -7.90
N LYS A 5 -16.56 -66.55 -8.27
CA LYS A 5 -18.00 -66.36 -8.45
C LYS A 5 -18.51 -67.23 -9.59
N SER A 6 -19.76 -67.68 -9.54
CA SER A 6 -20.36 -68.41 -10.66
C SER A 6 -20.51 -67.48 -11.87
N ALA A 7 -20.60 -68.06 -13.08
CA ALA A 7 -20.76 -67.28 -14.31
C ALA A 7 -22.00 -66.37 -14.27
N GLU A 8 -23.12 -66.83 -13.70
CA GLU A 8 -24.35 -66.06 -13.56
C GLU A 8 -24.21 -64.87 -12.61
N GLU A 9 -23.45 -65.01 -11.52
CA GLU A 9 -23.14 -63.88 -10.64
C GLU A 9 -22.19 -62.88 -11.30
N TYR A 10 -21.23 -63.36 -12.09
CA TYR A 10 -20.29 -62.50 -12.81
C TYR A 10 -21.01 -61.62 -13.84
N HIS A 11 -21.99 -62.16 -14.57
CA HIS A 11 -22.77 -61.41 -15.56
C HIS A 11 -23.58 -60.24 -14.99
N LYS A 12 -23.87 -60.23 -13.68
CA LYS A 12 -24.57 -59.14 -12.99
C LYS A 12 -23.63 -58.09 -12.41
N THR A 13 -22.31 -58.30 -12.47
CA THR A 13 -21.34 -57.35 -11.91
C THR A 13 -21.12 -56.15 -12.82
N PHE A 14 -20.82 -55.01 -12.21
CA PHE A 14 -20.41 -53.80 -12.94
C PHE A 14 -19.23 -54.06 -13.88
N ALA A 15 -18.25 -54.86 -13.44
CA ALA A 15 -17.09 -55.20 -14.24
C ALA A 15 -17.48 -55.89 -15.57
N PHE A 16 -18.43 -56.82 -15.54
CA PHE A 16 -18.91 -57.47 -16.76
C PHE A 16 -19.59 -56.47 -17.70
N HIS A 17 -20.47 -55.62 -17.18
CA HIS A 17 -21.13 -54.59 -17.99
C HIS A 17 -20.14 -53.59 -18.59
N PHE A 18 -19.14 -53.15 -17.82
CA PHE A 18 -18.09 -52.24 -18.25
C PHE A 18 -17.23 -52.86 -19.37
N PHE A 19 -16.73 -54.08 -19.20
CA PHE A 19 -15.91 -54.75 -20.22
C PHE A 19 -16.72 -55.18 -21.44
N ARG A 20 -18.03 -55.44 -21.28
CA ARG A 20 -18.95 -55.70 -22.41
C ARG A 20 -19.23 -54.42 -23.21
N TRP A 21 -19.38 -53.27 -22.56
CA TRP A 21 -19.47 -51.98 -23.23
C TRP A 21 -18.15 -51.64 -23.95
N LEU A 22 -17.02 -51.85 -23.26
CA LEU A 22 -15.69 -51.63 -23.84
C LEU A 22 -15.43 -52.50 -25.08
N SER A 23 -15.97 -53.72 -25.12
CA SER A 23 -15.78 -54.68 -26.21
C SER A 23 -16.86 -54.62 -27.30
N GLY A 24 -17.77 -53.63 -27.27
CA GLY A 24 -18.72 -53.41 -28.37
C GLY A 24 -19.92 -54.36 -28.38
N GLY A 25 -20.45 -54.73 -27.21
CA GLY A 25 -21.67 -55.55 -27.13
C GLY A 25 -22.90 -54.88 -27.75
N LYS A 26 -23.77 -55.69 -28.37
CA LYS A 26 -25.02 -55.27 -29.01
C LYS A 26 -26.04 -54.79 -27.96
N ASP A 27 -26.31 -53.49 -27.93
CA ASP A 27 -27.39 -52.88 -27.17
C ASP A 27 -28.72 -53.05 -27.95
N PRO A 28 -29.82 -53.47 -27.31
CA PRO A 28 -31.10 -53.70 -28.00
C PRO A 28 -31.70 -52.46 -28.66
N TYR A 29 -31.38 -51.25 -28.19
CA TYR A 29 -31.91 -49.99 -28.69
C TYR A 29 -30.90 -49.25 -29.58
N LEU A 30 -29.61 -49.31 -29.24
CA LEU A 30 -28.55 -48.55 -29.92
C LEU A 30 -27.69 -49.40 -30.89
N GLY A 31 -27.89 -50.71 -30.95
CA GLY A 31 -27.06 -51.61 -31.77
C GLY A 31 -25.67 -51.85 -31.17
N ASN A 32 -24.66 -52.16 -31.98
CA ASN A 32 -23.29 -52.36 -31.50
C ASN A 32 -22.69 -51.01 -31.04
N VAL A 33 -22.43 -50.87 -29.74
CA VAL A 33 -21.89 -49.63 -29.17
C VAL A 33 -20.36 -49.73 -29.14
N GLU A 34 -19.72 -49.48 -30.28
CA GLU A 34 -18.24 -49.46 -30.38
C GLU A 34 -17.71 -48.06 -30.00
N MET A 35 -16.72 -48.00 -29.10
CA MET A 35 -15.96 -46.76 -28.89
C MET A 35 -15.14 -46.48 -30.15
N ARG A 36 -15.58 -45.50 -30.93
CA ARG A 36 -14.80 -44.96 -32.04
C ARG A 36 -13.86 -43.89 -31.50
N PRO A 37 -12.59 -43.84 -31.95
CA PRO A 37 -11.73 -42.71 -31.64
C PRO A 37 -12.44 -41.43 -32.10
N GLN A 38 -12.53 -40.44 -31.21
CA GLN A 38 -13.07 -39.13 -31.57
C GLN A 38 -12.22 -38.60 -32.74
N LYS A 39 -12.85 -38.39 -33.89
CA LYS A 39 -12.18 -37.70 -34.99
C LYS A 39 -11.87 -36.30 -34.50
N GLU A 40 -10.64 -35.87 -34.74
CA GLU A 40 -10.21 -34.51 -34.46
C GLU A 40 -11.17 -33.56 -35.17
N TYR A 41 -11.73 -32.60 -34.42
CA TYR A 41 -12.70 -31.67 -34.96
C TYR A 41 -11.96 -30.73 -35.92
N GLU A 42 -12.03 -31.02 -37.22
CA GLU A 42 -11.61 -30.10 -38.26
C GLU A 42 -12.69 -29.02 -38.38
N ALA A 43 -12.43 -27.89 -37.72
CA ALA A 43 -13.29 -26.74 -37.81
C ALA A 43 -13.31 -26.23 -39.26
N ASP A 44 -14.48 -26.30 -39.90
CA ASP A 44 -14.70 -25.75 -41.24
C ASP A 44 -14.27 -24.26 -41.24
N PRO A 45 -13.34 -23.84 -42.12
CA PRO A 45 -12.89 -22.46 -42.19
C PRO A 45 -14.04 -21.46 -42.32
N GLU A 46 -15.13 -21.81 -43.00
CA GLU A 46 -16.32 -20.95 -43.08
C GLU A 46 -17.06 -20.82 -41.75
N MET A 47 -17.15 -21.90 -40.96
CA MET A 47 -17.77 -21.85 -39.63
C MET A 47 -16.95 -21.01 -38.65
N LEU A 48 -15.61 -21.13 -38.67
CA LEU A 48 -14.74 -20.30 -37.84
C LEU A 48 -14.88 -18.82 -38.17
N LEU A 49 -14.83 -18.47 -39.46
CA LEU A 49 -15.02 -17.08 -39.91
C LEU A 49 -16.40 -16.53 -39.55
N ARG A 50 -17.43 -17.39 -39.55
CA ARG A 50 -18.78 -17.00 -39.11
C ARG A 50 -18.83 -16.75 -37.61
N GLN A 51 -18.18 -17.58 -36.80
CA GLN A 51 -18.08 -17.39 -35.35
C GLN A 51 -17.30 -16.13 -34.99
N GLU A 52 -16.18 -15.85 -35.67
CA GLU A 52 -15.44 -14.59 -35.49
C GLU A 52 -16.32 -13.38 -35.83
N LYS A 53 -17.00 -13.39 -36.97
CA LYS A 53 -17.92 -12.31 -37.35
C LYS A 53 -19.08 -12.13 -36.38
N GLU A 54 -19.65 -13.23 -35.88
CA GLU A 54 -20.72 -13.18 -34.87
C GLU A 54 -20.19 -12.63 -33.54
N HIS A 55 -18.99 -13.03 -33.13
CA HIS A 55 -18.32 -12.51 -31.94
C HIS A 55 -18.01 -11.02 -32.07
N ASP A 56 -17.42 -10.59 -33.19
CA ASP A 56 -17.12 -9.19 -33.48
C ASP A 56 -18.40 -8.34 -33.52
N ALA A 57 -19.47 -8.83 -34.14
CA ALA A 57 -20.76 -8.13 -34.17
C ALA A 57 -21.40 -8.01 -32.78
N ILE A 58 -21.22 -9.01 -31.91
CA ILE A 58 -21.67 -8.95 -30.51
C ILE A 58 -20.83 -7.92 -29.74
N LEU A 59 -19.51 -7.92 -29.90
CA LEU A 59 -18.61 -6.96 -29.27
C LEU A 59 -18.94 -5.54 -29.70
N ASP A 60 -19.10 -5.29 -31.00
CA ASP A 60 -19.48 -3.99 -31.54
C ASP A 60 -20.81 -3.51 -30.95
N LYS A 61 -21.80 -4.39 -30.78
CA LYS A 61 -23.09 -4.04 -30.18
C LYS A 61 -23.01 -3.76 -28.67
N VAL A 62 -22.12 -4.44 -27.95
CA VAL A 62 -21.87 -4.22 -26.52
C VAL A 62 -21.08 -2.92 -26.30
N TYR A 63 -20.12 -2.61 -27.18
CA TYR A 63 -19.27 -1.41 -27.11
C TYR A 63 -19.82 -0.20 -27.89
N ASP A 64 -21.00 -0.31 -28.53
CA ASP A 64 -21.69 0.82 -29.15
C ASP A 64 -22.30 1.75 -28.08
N THR A 65 -21.40 2.47 -27.41
CA THR A 65 -21.70 3.51 -26.43
C THR A 65 -22.37 4.74 -27.07
N LYS A 66 -22.22 4.92 -28.40
CA LYS A 66 -22.70 6.10 -29.12
C LYS A 66 -24.16 6.01 -29.55
N HIS A 67 -24.72 4.82 -29.79
CA HIS A 67 -26.13 4.68 -30.20
C HIS A 67 -27.01 3.99 -29.15
N ASN A 68 -26.44 3.52 -28.04
CA ASN A 68 -27.22 2.92 -26.97
C ASN A 68 -27.92 3.99 -26.10
N ALA A 69 -29.23 4.17 -26.33
CA ALA A 69 -30.06 5.14 -25.62
C ALA A 69 -30.15 4.87 -24.11
N LEU A 70 -30.14 3.61 -23.68
CA LEU A 70 -30.18 3.23 -22.27
C LEU A 70 -28.88 3.63 -21.58
N LEU A 71 -27.73 3.39 -22.22
CA LEU A 71 -26.43 3.78 -21.67
C LEU A 71 -26.27 5.31 -21.58
N LYS A 72 -26.75 6.06 -22.58
CA LYS A 72 -26.79 7.53 -22.51
C LYS A 72 -27.70 8.05 -21.41
N LEU A 73 -28.88 7.45 -21.25
CA LEU A 73 -29.80 7.79 -20.16
C LEU A 73 -29.17 7.48 -18.80
N PHE A 74 -28.54 6.32 -18.66
CA PHE A 74 -27.84 5.92 -17.44
C PHE A 74 -26.70 6.89 -17.10
N HIS A 75 -25.85 7.25 -18.06
CA HIS A 75 -24.78 8.23 -17.84
C HIS A 75 -25.34 9.59 -17.44
N SER A 76 -26.34 10.11 -18.16
CA SER A 76 -26.94 11.40 -17.83
C SER A 76 -27.59 11.38 -16.44
N LEU A 77 -28.31 10.30 -16.10
CA LEU A 77 -28.91 10.12 -14.79
C LEU A 77 -27.84 9.96 -13.69
N TYR A 78 -26.76 9.22 -13.94
CA TYR A 78 -25.64 9.05 -13.03
C TYR A 78 -24.93 10.38 -12.76
N GLU A 79 -24.68 11.17 -13.80
CA GLU A 79 -24.08 12.50 -13.67
C GLU A 79 -24.98 13.44 -12.87
N ILE A 80 -26.27 13.50 -13.21
CA ILE A 80 -27.25 14.34 -12.50
C ILE A 80 -27.36 13.91 -11.03
N THR A 81 -27.50 12.61 -10.76
CA THR A 81 -27.61 12.08 -9.38
C THR A 81 -26.33 12.30 -8.60
N SER A 82 -25.15 12.16 -9.22
CA SER A 82 -23.85 12.44 -8.59
C SER A 82 -23.71 13.93 -8.24
N ILE A 83 -24.10 14.83 -9.15
CA ILE A 83 -24.10 16.28 -8.89
C ILE A 83 -25.07 16.62 -7.76
N LEU A 84 -26.29 16.08 -7.79
CA LEU A 84 -27.29 16.29 -6.74
C LEU A 84 -26.80 15.75 -5.39
N PHE A 85 -26.16 14.60 -5.38
CA PHE A 85 -25.58 14.02 -4.17
C PHE A 85 -24.44 14.89 -3.61
N CYS A 86 -23.53 15.36 -4.47
CA CYS A 86 -22.48 16.29 -4.07
C CYS A 86 -23.05 17.61 -3.53
N LEU A 87 -24.05 18.19 -4.21
CA LEU A 87 -24.75 19.41 -3.76
C LEU A 87 -25.43 19.19 -2.41
N PHE A 88 -26.10 18.04 -2.24
CA PHE A 88 -26.71 17.65 -0.97
C PHE A 88 -25.67 17.53 0.14
N LEU A 89 -24.55 16.86 -0.11
CA LEU A 89 -23.48 16.68 0.87
C LEU A 89 -22.85 18.02 1.25
N MET A 90 -22.58 18.89 0.27
CA MET A 90 -22.11 20.26 0.53
C MET A 90 -23.12 21.06 1.35
N ALA A 91 -24.41 21.02 0.99
CA ALA A 91 -25.46 21.72 1.74
C ALA A 91 -25.55 21.21 3.18
N LEU A 92 -25.50 19.89 3.38
CA LEU A 92 -25.50 19.27 4.71
C LEU A 92 -24.30 19.72 5.54
N LEU A 93 -23.09 19.72 4.96
CA LEU A 93 -21.89 20.20 5.66
C LEU A 93 -21.97 21.70 5.98
N LEU A 94 -22.44 22.53 5.05
CA LEU A 94 -22.61 23.98 5.28
C LEU A 94 -23.64 24.28 6.37
N VAL A 95 -24.77 23.56 6.37
CA VAL A 95 -25.77 23.65 7.43
C VAL A 95 -25.17 23.24 8.77
N THR A 96 -24.39 22.15 8.81
CA THR A 96 -23.70 21.70 10.03
C THR A 96 -22.72 22.75 10.54
N ILE A 97 -21.93 23.36 9.65
CA ILE A 97 -21.00 24.46 9.99
C ILE A 97 -21.76 25.68 10.48
N SER A 98 -22.95 25.98 9.94
CA SER A 98 -23.76 27.12 10.39
C SER A 98 -24.28 27.00 11.83
N TYR A 99 -24.37 25.78 12.36
CA TYR A 99 -24.70 25.53 13.78
C TYR A 99 -23.50 25.64 14.72
N LEU A 100 -22.26 25.71 14.21
CA LEU A 100 -21.09 25.86 15.07
C LEU A 100 -21.03 27.28 15.64
N PRO A 101 -20.66 27.44 16.93
CA PRO A 101 -20.47 28.76 17.51
C PRO A 101 -19.42 29.59 16.74
N ALA A 102 -19.54 30.92 16.82
CA ALA A 102 -18.59 31.85 16.21
C ALA A 102 -17.16 31.59 16.68
N THR A 103 -16.17 31.86 15.83
CA THR A 103 -14.75 31.71 16.16
C THR A 103 -14.39 32.48 17.43
N GLY A 104 -13.75 31.80 18.40
CA GLY A 104 -13.38 32.39 19.69
C GLY A 104 -14.43 32.32 20.80
N ALA A 105 -15.64 31.80 20.51
CA ALA A 105 -16.67 31.62 21.54
C ALA A 105 -16.24 30.56 22.58
N ALA A 106 -16.52 30.82 23.86
CA ALA A 106 -16.11 29.99 24.98
C ALA A 106 -16.82 28.63 25.01
N ASP A 107 -18.04 28.57 24.49
CA ASP A 107 -18.91 27.39 24.40
C ASP A 107 -18.59 26.47 23.23
N LYS A 108 -17.53 26.74 22.45
CA LYS A 108 -17.11 25.81 21.39
C LYS A 108 -16.74 24.44 21.98
N PRO A 109 -17.14 23.33 21.34
CA PRO A 109 -16.77 21.97 21.76
C PRO A 109 -15.26 21.72 21.89
N VAL A 110 -14.44 22.52 21.19
CA VAL A 110 -12.97 22.45 21.29
C VAL A 110 -12.43 22.93 22.64
N ASN A 111 -13.16 23.81 23.33
CA ASN A 111 -12.82 24.30 24.66
C ASN A 111 -13.31 23.29 25.70
N ASN A 112 -12.56 22.21 25.86
CA ASN A 112 -12.87 21.15 26.82
C ASN A 112 -11.68 20.89 27.74
N GLU A 113 -11.88 20.04 28.75
CA GLU A 113 -10.87 19.68 29.73
C GLU A 113 -9.60 19.11 29.08
N VAL A 114 -9.73 18.34 28.00
CA VAL A 114 -8.60 17.71 27.31
C VAL A 114 -7.71 18.77 26.67
N ALA A 115 -8.30 19.70 25.92
CA ALA A 115 -7.57 20.81 25.30
C ALA A 115 -6.94 21.73 26.36
N GLY A 116 -7.68 22.04 27.43
CA GLY A 116 -7.16 22.80 28.58
C GLY A 116 -5.95 22.13 29.22
N ARG A 117 -6.03 20.81 29.48
CA ARG A 117 -4.92 20.04 30.06
C ARG A 117 -3.68 20.02 29.17
N TYR A 118 -3.83 19.85 27.85
CA TYR A 118 -2.70 19.90 26.91
C TYR A 118 -1.96 21.24 26.96
N ILE A 119 -2.69 22.35 27.13
CA ILE A 119 -2.12 23.69 27.19
C ILE A 119 -1.49 23.95 28.56
N GLU A 120 -2.20 23.65 29.65
CA GLU A 120 -1.79 24.02 31.00
C GLU A 120 -0.75 23.06 31.59
N LYS A 121 -0.91 21.76 31.37
CA LYS A 121 -0.06 20.70 31.95
C LYS A 121 0.86 20.03 30.95
N GLY A 122 0.69 20.28 29.65
CA GLY A 122 1.48 19.65 28.59
C GLY A 122 2.98 19.79 28.79
N LEU A 123 3.46 20.97 29.20
CA LEU A 123 4.88 21.21 29.43
C LEU A 123 5.44 20.39 30.60
N GLU A 124 4.69 20.29 31.70
CA GLU A 124 5.10 19.55 32.90
C GLU A 124 5.07 18.04 32.65
N GLU A 125 3.99 17.55 32.04
CA GLU A 125 3.78 16.12 31.80
C GLU A 125 4.71 15.57 30.72
N THR A 126 4.93 16.33 29.63
CA THR A 126 5.67 15.85 28.46
C THR A 126 7.10 16.36 28.38
N GLY A 127 7.45 17.46 29.07
CA GLY A 127 8.75 18.13 28.97
C GLY A 127 9.03 18.84 27.64
N ALA A 128 8.11 18.78 26.67
CA ALA A 128 8.24 19.44 25.37
C ALA A 128 7.64 20.85 25.39
N VAL A 129 8.39 21.83 24.86
CA VAL A 129 7.90 23.21 24.68
C VAL A 129 6.87 23.29 23.57
N ASN A 130 7.03 22.45 22.53
CA ASN A 130 6.04 22.30 21.47
C ASN A 130 4.88 21.40 21.95
N ILE A 131 3.75 22.04 22.27
CA ILE A 131 2.52 21.37 22.72
C ILE A 131 2.03 20.34 21.69
N VAL A 132 2.18 20.60 20.39
CA VAL A 132 1.74 19.68 19.33
C VAL A 132 2.61 18.43 19.35
N ALA A 133 3.93 18.58 19.47
CA ALA A 133 4.85 17.45 19.57
C ALA A 133 4.58 16.61 20.83
N GLY A 134 4.37 17.26 21.98
CA GLY A 134 3.96 16.59 23.22
C GLY A 134 2.61 15.88 23.08
N MET A 135 1.66 16.48 22.36
CA MET A 135 0.36 15.86 22.08
C MET A 135 0.50 14.60 21.22
N ILE A 136 1.12 14.69 20.05
CA ILE A 136 1.14 13.59 19.07
C ILE A 136 2.10 12.46 19.46
N LEU A 137 3.18 12.75 20.18
CA LEU A 137 4.19 11.77 20.60
C LEU A 137 4.07 11.36 22.06
N ASP A 138 3.17 11.94 22.84
CA ASP A 138 2.91 11.47 24.21
C ASP A 138 1.44 11.12 24.42
N TYR A 139 0.56 12.12 24.56
CA TYR A 139 -0.86 11.90 24.84
C TYR A 139 -1.57 11.04 23.79
N ARG A 140 -1.25 11.27 22.51
CA ARG A 140 -1.82 10.59 21.34
C ARG A 140 -0.77 9.77 20.59
N ALA A 141 0.18 9.19 21.32
CA ALA A 141 1.30 8.44 20.74
C ALA A 141 0.87 7.24 19.89
N PHE A 142 -0.31 6.66 20.15
CA PHE A 142 -0.87 5.57 19.33
C PHE A 142 -1.32 6.03 17.95
N ASP A 143 -1.76 7.28 17.79
CA ASP A 143 -2.17 7.82 16.50
C ASP A 143 -0.94 7.93 15.59
N THR A 144 0.15 8.51 16.09
CA THR A 144 1.44 8.58 15.38
C THR A 144 2.03 7.20 15.07
N LEU A 145 1.88 6.25 16.00
CA LEU A 145 2.29 4.85 15.78
C LEU A 145 1.48 4.24 14.62
N GLY A 146 0.16 4.43 14.65
CA GLY A 146 -0.76 3.98 13.62
C GLY A 146 -0.44 4.59 12.26
N GLU A 147 -0.24 5.89 12.18
CA GLU A 147 0.16 6.60 10.96
C GLU A 147 1.47 6.04 10.37
N SER A 148 2.49 5.82 11.22
CA SER A 148 3.76 5.22 10.79
C SER A 148 3.58 3.78 10.28
N HIS A 149 2.69 2.99 10.88
CA HIS A 149 2.34 1.66 10.40
C HIS A 149 1.57 1.69 9.09
N VAL A 150 0.64 2.62 8.91
CA VAL A 150 -0.11 2.80 7.66
C VAL A 150 0.86 3.09 6.51
N LEU A 151 1.83 3.98 6.70
CA LEU A 151 2.87 4.27 5.71
C LEU A 151 3.72 3.02 5.37
N PHE A 152 4.13 2.27 6.39
CA PHE A 152 4.89 1.04 6.21
C PHE A 152 4.09 -0.05 5.47
N VAL A 153 2.84 -0.29 5.88
CA VAL A 153 1.93 -1.25 5.24
C VAL A 153 1.69 -0.86 3.79
N ALA A 154 1.41 0.41 3.51
CA ALA A 154 1.22 0.89 2.14
C ALA A 154 2.46 0.63 1.27
N THR A 155 3.67 0.78 1.83
CA THR A 155 4.91 0.46 1.13
C THR A 155 5.03 -1.03 0.82
N ILE A 156 4.71 -1.90 1.79
CA ILE A 156 4.69 -3.35 1.57
C ILE A 156 3.65 -3.74 0.54
N THR A 157 2.45 -3.14 0.57
CA THR A 157 1.39 -3.40 -0.40
C THR A 157 1.86 -3.06 -1.81
N VAL A 158 2.47 -1.89 -2.01
CA VAL A 158 3.04 -1.52 -3.31
C VAL A 158 4.16 -2.47 -3.72
N LEU A 159 5.03 -2.87 -2.80
CA LEU A 159 6.08 -3.86 -3.08
C LEU A 159 5.50 -5.21 -3.52
N ILE A 160 4.43 -5.69 -2.89
CA ILE A 160 3.76 -6.94 -3.25
C ILE A 160 3.05 -6.81 -4.60
N LEU A 161 2.37 -5.69 -4.86
CA LEU A 161 1.66 -5.45 -6.13
C LEU A 161 2.61 -5.31 -7.32
N LEU A 162 3.78 -4.71 -7.09
CA LEU A 162 4.82 -4.56 -8.11
C LEU A 162 5.78 -5.74 -8.15
N ARG A 163 5.60 -6.77 -7.30
CA ARG A 163 6.45 -7.95 -7.30
C ARG A 163 6.20 -8.76 -8.57
N LEU A 164 7.25 -8.97 -9.35
CA LEU A 164 7.23 -9.84 -10.52
C LEU A 164 7.32 -11.30 -10.08
N ASP A 165 6.39 -12.12 -10.55
CA ASP A 165 6.39 -13.56 -10.28
C ASP A 165 7.60 -14.23 -10.94
N LYS A 166 8.42 -14.89 -10.12
CA LYS A 166 9.51 -15.75 -10.57
C LYS A 166 8.95 -17.15 -10.78
N ASN A 167 9.23 -17.78 -11.93
CA ASN A 167 8.85 -19.18 -12.17
C ASN A 167 9.55 -20.11 -11.16
N LYS A 168 9.08 -21.36 -11.03
CA LYS A 168 9.58 -22.39 -10.08
C LYS A 168 11.12 -22.64 -10.09
N LYS A 169 11.84 -22.15 -11.11
CA LYS A 169 13.31 -22.18 -11.22
C LYS A 169 14.01 -20.90 -10.69
N GLY A 170 13.27 -19.94 -10.14
CA GLY A 170 13.78 -18.61 -9.77
C GLY A 170 13.99 -17.66 -10.96
N GLU A 171 13.61 -18.09 -12.17
CA GLU A 171 13.74 -17.34 -13.41
C GLU A 171 12.49 -16.48 -13.64
N VAL A 172 12.67 -15.19 -13.88
CA VAL A 172 11.59 -14.29 -14.33
C VAL A 172 11.09 -14.80 -15.67
N ASN A 173 9.77 -14.87 -15.87
CA ASN A 173 9.17 -15.35 -17.12
C ASN A 173 9.77 -14.59 -18.32
N PRO A 174 10.24 -15.26 -19.39
CA PRO A 174 10.94 -14.63 -20.51
C PRO A 174 10.17 -13.44 -21.14
N LEU A 175 8.84 -13.49 -21.16
CA LEU A 175 8.00 -12.36 -21.62
C LEU A 175 8.18 -11.10 -20.74
N THR A 176 8.27 -11.26 -19.43
CA THR A 176 8.60 -10.18 -18.47
C THR A 176 10.07 -9.75 -18.54
N LYS A 177 10.98 -10.64 -18.94
CA LYS A 177 12.41 -10.33 -19.07
C LYS A 177 12.69 -9.46 -20.31
N GLU A 178 11.91 -9.62 -21.37
CA GLU A 178 11.94 -8.78 -22.57
C GLU A 178 11.18 -7.46 -22.42
N MET A 179 10.13 -7.40 -21.59
CA MET A 179 9.48 -6.14 -21.17
C MET A 179 10.34 -5.29 -20.23
N ASN A 180 11.33 -5.91 -19.57
CA ASN A 180 12.19 -5.27 -18.57
C ASN A 180 13.66 -5.19 -19.06
N PRO A 181 13.96 -4.66 -20.26
CA PRO A 181 15.33 -4.53 -20.72
C PRO A 181 15.92 -3.25 -20.11
N ASN A 182 16.28 -3.30 -18.82
CA ASN A 182 16.83 -2.17 -18.08
C ASN A 182 15.96 -0.88 -18.08
N ASP A 183 15.32 -0.55 -16.95
CA ASP A 183 14.86 0.83 -16.69
C ASP A 183 15.99 1.88 -16.71
N ARG A 184 17.25 1.45 -16.92
CA ARG A 184 18.37 2.32 -17.30
C ARG A 184 18.12 3.11 -18.58
N ILE A 185 17.21 2.69 -19.45
CA ILE A 185 16.83 3.48 -20.64
C ILE A 185 16.24 4.85 -20.22
N TYR A 186 15.61 4.92 -19.03
CA TYR A 186 15.07 6.14 -18.43
C TYR A 186 15.90 6.65 -17.22
N GLU A 187 17.11 6.12 -16.99
CA GLU A 187 18.04 6.77 -16.07
C GLU A 187 18.35 8.19 -16.61
N PRO A 188 18.40 9.21 -15.73
CA PRO A 188 18.65 10.56 -16.18
C PRO A 188 19.97 10.58 -16.95
N LYS A 189 19.92 10.98 -18.22
CA LYS A 189 21.13 11.38 -18.96
C LYS A 189 21.83 12.43 -18.10
N ASN A 190 23.16 12.37 -18.02
CA ASN A 190 23.97 13.24 -17.15
C ASN A 190 23.69 14.73 -17.42
N ASP A 191 22.67 15.28 -16.75
CA ASP A 191 22.36 16.70 -16.78
C ASP A 191 23.32 17.37 -15.80
N ALA A 192 24.32 18.05 -16.37
CA ALA A 192 25.36 18.71 -15.62
C ALA A 192 24.79 19.80 -14.69
N ILE A 193 23.70 20.47 -15.08
CA ILE A 193 23.06 21.52 -14.28
C ILE A 193 22.38 20.86 -13.08
N LEU A 194 21.55 19.84 -13.32
CA LEU A 194 20.85 19.13 -12.24
C LEU A 194 21.84 18.51 -11.24
N GLN A 195 22.92 17.86 -11.73
CA GLN A 195 23.94 17.27 -10.87
C GLN A 195 24.71 18.31 -10.07
N LEU A 196 25.06 19.45 -10.69
CA LEU A 196 25.74 20.54 -9.99
C LEU A 196 24.85 21.08 -8.86
N VAL A 197 23.59 21.40 -9.16
CA VAL A 197 22.64 21.92 -8.16
C VAL A 197 22.39 20.89 -7.05
N ALA A 198 22.13 19.64 -7.40
CA ALA A 198 21.88 18.57 -6.42
C ALA A 198 23.08 18.30 -5.50
N THR A 199 24.32 18.44 -6.01
CA THR A 199 25.54 18.27 -5.20
C THR A 199 25.59 19.23 -4.02
N PHE A 200 25.15 20.48 -4.21
CA PHE A 200 25.11 21.48 -3.13
C PHE A 200 23.82 21.42 -2.32
N LEU A 201 22.68 21.22 -2.99
CA LEU A 201 21.37 21.35 -2.35
C LEU A 201 21.02 20.12 -1.49
N VAL A 202 21.34 18.90 -1.94
CA VAL A 202 20.98 17.67 -1.21
C VAL A 202 21.57 17.65 0.21
N PRO A 203 22.89 17.92 0.44
CA PRO A 203 23.42 17.96 1.80
C PRO A 203 22.71 18.99 2.70
N ILE A 204 22.38 20.16 2.16
CA ILE A 204 21.67 21.22 2.90
C ILE A 204 20.26 20.75 3.28
N ILE A 205 19.53 20.13 2.34
CA ILE A 205 18.20 19.57 2.59
C ILE A 205 18.26 18.50 3.68
N ILE A 206 19.23 17.59 3.62
CA ILE A 206 19.37 16.51 4.60
C ILE A 206 19.70 17.07 5.99
N ILE A 207 20.64 18.01 6.10
CA ILE A 207 20.98 18.69 7.36
C ILE A 207 19.76 19.43 7.92
N PHE A 208 19.03 20.14 7.07
CA PHE A 208 17.81 20.85 7.47
C PHE A 208 16.71 19.91 7.94
N GLY A 209 16.52 18.78 7.26
CA GLY A 209 15.59 17.73 7.69
C GLY A 209 15.98 17.11 9.03
N ILE A 210 17.27 16.85 9.25
CA ILE A 210 17.79 16.39 10.57
C ILE A 210 17.51 17.45 11.63
N TYR A 211 17.75 18.73 11.35
CA TYR A 211 17.42 19.83 12.26
C TYR A 211 15.93 19.84 12.64
N ILE A 212 15.03 19.70 11.67
CA ILE A 212 13.57 19.65 11.92
C ILE A 212 13.19 18.45 12.82
N ILE A 213 13.81 17.29 12.63
CA ILE A 213 13.57 16.09 13.45
C ILE A 213 14.05 16.33 14.88
N LEU A 214 15.29 16.79 15.05
CA LEU A 214 15.90 16.96 16.36
C LEU A 214 15.25 18.09 17.16
N ASN A 215 14.85 19.17 16.49
CA ASN A 215 14.25 20.35 17.13
C ASN A 215 12.72 20.27 17.27
N GLY A 216 12.08 19.16 16.87
CA GLY A 216 10.62 19.07 16.80
C GLY A 216 9.89 19.24 18.14
N HIS A 217 10.54 18.96 19.25
CA HIS A 217 9.99 19.14 20.60
C HIS A 217 10.17 20.57 21.15
N LEU A 218 11.01 21.39 20.50
CA LEU A 218 11.29 22.78 20.88
C LEU A 218 10.61 23.79 19.95
N GLY A 219 10.45 23.45 18.67
CA GLY A 219 9.89 24.32 17.65
C GLY A 219 8.93 23.58 16.71
N PRO A 220 8.36 24.29 15.72
CA PRO A 220 7.47 23.69 14.74
C PRO A 220 8.23 22.66 13.89
N GLY A 221 7.62 21.48 13.71
CA GLY A 221 8.24 20.38 12.98
C GLY A 221 7.99 19.03 13.63
N GLY A 222 9.01 18.17 13.61
CA GLY A 222 8.94 16.79 14.12
C GLY A 222 9.38 15.75 13.09
N GLY A 223 9.18 14.48 13.47
CA GLY A 223 9.59 13.32 12.68
C GLY A 223 8.99 13.32 11.27
N PHE A 224 7.68 13.52 11.13
CA PHE A 224 7.01 13.47 9.81
C PHE A 224 7.54 14.51 8.83
N SER A 225 7.49 15.79 9.20
CA SER A 225 7.93 16.87 8.32
C SER A 225 9.41 16.79 8.00
N GLY A 226 10.25 16.49 9.00
CA GLY A 226 11.70 16.37 8.79
C GLY A 226 12.06 15.13 7.96
N GLY A 227 11.37 14.01 8.19
CA GLY A 227 11.47 12.81 7.37
C GLY A 227 11.06 13.06 5.92
N ALA A 228 10.01 13.84 5.69
CA ALA A 228 9.58 14.21 4.35
C ALA A 228 10.60 15.09 3.61
N VAL A 229 11.22 16.04 4.31
CA VAL A 229 12.31 16.86 3.78
C VAL A 229 13.51 15.99 3.40
N ILE A 230 13.90 15.05 4.26
CA ILE A 230 14.99 14.09 3.96
C ILE A 230 14.61 13.21 2.76
N GLY A 231 13.40 12.68 2.72
CA GLY A 231 12.87 11.89 1.61
C GLY A 231 12.90 12.65 0.28
N ALA A 232 12.50 13.92 0.27
CA ALA A 232 12.61 14.79 -0.89
C ALA A 232 14.06 14.99 -1.35
N GLY A 233 15.00 15.17 -0.40
CA GLY A 233 16.43 15.21 -0.68
C GLY A 233 16.96 13.93 -1.33
N LEU A 234 16.53 12.76 -0.84
CA LEU A 234 16.88 11.46 -1.41
C LEU A 234 16.30 11.27 -2.81
N ILE A 235 15.05 11.71 -3.04
CA ILE A 235 14.42 11.69 -4.36
C ILE A 235 15.16 12.61 -5.33
N LEU A 236 15.53 13.82 -4.92
CA LEU A 236 16.34 14.73 -5.73
C LEU A 236 17.69 14.10 -6.09
N TYR A 237 18.36 13.47 -5.11
CA TYR A 237 19.62 12.77 -5.34
C TYR A 237 19.48 11.65 -6.37
N LEU A 238 18.44 10.81 -6.23
CA LEU A 238 18.15 9.74 -7.18
C LEU A 238 17.89 10.29 -8.59
N ASN A 239 17.17 11.40 -8.70
CA ASN A 239 16.90 12.06 -9.99
C ASN A 239 18.15 12.67 -10.63
N ALA A 240 19.12 13.13 -9.84
CA ALA A 240 20.35 13.72 -10.37
C ALA A 240 21.39 12.66 -10.75
N PHE A 241 21.51 11.60 -9.95
CA PHE A 241 22.64 10.67 -10.00
C PHE A 241 22.29 9.23 -10.39
N GLY A 242 21.00 8.89 -10.49
CA GLY A 242 20.52 7.57 -10.85
C GLY A 242 20.55 6.54 -9.73
N PHE A 243 20.09 5.32 -10.03
CA PHE A 243 19.93 4.26 -9.04
C PHE A 243 21.27 3.70 -8.58
N GLN A 244 22.27 3.58 -9.47
CA GLN A 244 23.57 2.99 -9.12
C GLN A 244 24.29 3.71 -7.98
N LYS A 245 24.21 5.05 -7.91
CA LYS A 245 24.83 5.80 -6.80
C LYS A 245 23.98 5.74 -5.54
N THR A 246 22.65 5.74 -5.69
CA THR A 246 21.71 5.79 -4.56
C THR A 246 21.60 4.45 -3.84
N GLU A 247 21.55 3.34 -4.58
CA GLU A 247 21.51 1.97 -4.02
C GLU A 247 22.80 1.59 -3.27
N ARG A 248 23.90 2.36 -3.38
CA ARG A 248 25.12 2.12 -2.58
C ARG A 248 24.91 2.33 -1.09
N PHE A 249 24.03 3.26 -0.71
CA PHE A 249 23.75 3.56 0.70
C PHE A 249 22.30 3.23 1.08
N PHE A 250 21.36 3.29 0.14
CA PHE A 250 19.96 2.97 0.39
C PHE A 250 19.52 1.71 -0.36
N THR A 251 19.78 0.54 0.26
CA THR A 251 19.35 -0.76 -0.26
C THR A 251 18.00 -1.19 0.33
N GLU A 252 17.35 -2.19 -0.27
CA GLU A 252 16.19 -2.86 0.34
C GLU A 252 16.48 -3.36 1.76
N LYS A 253 17.70 -3.84 2.02
CA LYS A 253 18.10 -4.29 3.36
C LYS A 253 18.14 -3.13 4.33
N THR A 254 18.73 -2.01 3.91
CA THR A 254 18.76 -0.76 4.69
C THR A 254 17.34 -0.33 5.06
N TYR A 255 16.44 -0.26 4.06
CA TYR A 255 15.02 0.06 4.28
C TYR A 255 14.37 -0.88 5.30
N LYS A 256 14.45 -2.21 5.09
CA LYS A 256 13.83 -3.22 5.96
C LYS A 256 14.32 -3.10 7.40
N TRP A 257 15.62 -2.96 7.60
CA TRP A 257 16.20 -2.84 8.94
C TRP A 257 15.85 -1.51 9.60
N ILE A 258 15.90 -0.38 8.88
CA ILE A 258 15.53 0.92 9.45
C ILE A 258 14.06 0.93 9.88
N CYS A 259 13.14 0.46 9.02
CA CYS A 259 11.73 0.39 9.36
C CYS A 259 11.48 -0.55 10.54
N PHE A 260 12.09 -1.74 10.53
CA PHE A 260 11.95 -2.70 11.61
C PHE A 260 12.43 -2.14 12.95
N PHE A 261 13.64 -1.61 13.02
CA PHE A 261 14.20 -1.06 14.27
C PHE A 261 13.43 0.17 14.74
N SER A 262 13.06 1.08 13.82
CA SER A 262 12.37 2.32 14.19
C SER A 262 10.96 2.06 14.70
N LEU A 263 10.17 1.22 14.01
CA LEU A 263 8.82 0.88 14.44
C LEU A 263 8.82 0.02 15.71
N SER A 264 9.76 -0.93 15.81
CA SER A 264 9.91 -1.75 17.02
C SER A 264 10.33 -0.90 18.21
N PHE A 265 11.30 0.00 18.03
CA PHE A 265 11.72 0.94 19.06
C PHE A 265 10.55 1.80 19.53
N TYR A 266 9.77 2.37 18.59
CA TYR A 266 8.60 3.18 18.94
C TYR A 266 7.60 2.36 19.77
N CYS A 267 7.23 1.18 19.28
CA CYS A 267 6.27 0.31 19.93
C CYS A 267 6.72 -0.06 21.36
N LEU A 268 7.98 -0.47 21.53
CA LEU A 268 8.55 -0.84 22.82
C LEU A 268 8.67 0.36 23.77
N ALA A 269 9.20 1.49 23.30
CA ALA A 269 9.37 2.69 24.10
C ALA A 269 8.02 3.23 24.62
N LYS A 270 6.98 3.19 23.78
CA LYS A 270 5.64 3.61 24.23
C LYS A 270 4.91 2.57 25.05
N SER A 271 5.04 1.29 24.74
CA SER A 271 4.54 0.23 25.63
C SER A 271 5.12 0.36 27.04
N TYR A 272 6.43 0.66 27.14
CA TYR A 272 7.08 0.98 28.41
C TYR A 272 6.46 2.21 29.09
N SER A 273 6.36 3.33 28.38
CA SER A 273 5.80 4.60 28.90
C SER A 273 4.37 4.44 29.41
N PHE A 274 3.53 3.69 28.70
CA PHE A 274 2.16 3.42 29.11
C PHE A 274 2.09 2.46 30.29
N TYR A 275 2.91 1.41 30.29
CA TYR A 275 2.95 0.45 31.38
C TYR A 275 3.40 1.11 32.69
N THR A 276 4.42 1.96 32.66
CA THR A 276 4.88 2.68 33.87
C THR A 276 3.85 3.72 34.32
N GLY A 277 3.30 4.51 33.39
CA GLY A 277 2.29 5.52 33.70
C GLY A 277 1.00 4.92 34.29
N ALA A 278 0.47 3.85 33.70
CA ALA A 278 -0.78 3.21 34.13
C ALA A 278 -0.67 2.52 35.50
N ASN A 279 0.53 2.06 35.87
CA ASN A 279 0.80 1.40 37.16
C ASN A 279 1.39 2.37 38.20
N HIS A 280 1.44 3.68 37.91
CA HIS A 280 2.07 4.70 38.75
C HIS A 280 3.52 4.37 39.15
N LEU A 281 4.24 3.68 38.27
CA LEU A 281 5.65 3.35 38.44
C LEU A 281 6.49 4.56 38.00
N HIS A 282 7.56 4.83 38.75
CA HIS A 282 8.50 5.88 38.38
C HIS A 282 9.19 5.51 37.04
N SER A 283 9.04 6.38 36.04
CA SER A 283 9.76 6.22 34.76
C SER A 283 11.27 6.37 34.99
N ILE A 284 12.05 5.46 34.44
CA ILE A 284 13.53 5.53 34.46
C ILE A 284 14.02 6.66 33.57
N ILE A 285 13.20 7.09 32.61
CA ILE A 285 13.52 8.14 31.65
C ILE A 285 12.95 9.45 32.18
N PRO A 286 13.80 10.35 32.72
CA PRO A 286 13.33 11.63 33.25
C PRO A 286 12.99 12.60 32.12
N ASN A 287 12.04 13.48 32.40
CA ASN A 287 11.86 14.70 31.62
C ASN A 287 13.06 15.62 31.94
N GLY A 288 13.87 15.94 30.92
CA GLY A 288 14.98 16.89 31.09
C GLY A 288 14.49 18.33 31.27
N THR A 289 15.40 19.29 31.22
CA THR A 289 15.08 20.71 31.43
C THR A 289 14.34 21.29 30.21
N PRO A 290 13.09 21.78 30.35
CA PRO A 290 12.34 22.36 29.24
C PRO A 290 13.14 23.41 28.47
N GLY A 291 13.18 23.31 27.15
CA GLY A 291 13.95 24.20 26.29
C GLY A 291 15.36 23.70 25.93
N ALA A 292 15.89 22.69 26.64
CA ALA A 292 17.12 22.02 26.23
C ALA A 292 16.87 20.96 25.14
N ILE A 293 17.91 20.55 24.40
CA ILE A 293 17.79 19.50 23.36
C ILE A 293 17.33 18.15 23.95
N LEU A 294 17.70 17.87 25.20
CA LEU A 294 17.25 16.68 25.92
C LEU A 294 16.03 17.00 26.78
N SER A 295 15.09 17.81 26.27
CA SER A 295 13.83 18.13 26.95
C SER A 295 12.69 17.32 26.34
N GLY A 296 11.96 16.60 27.19
CA GLY A 296 10.85 15.76 26.74
C GLY A 296 11.12 14.27 26.58
N GLY A 297 12.13 13.75 27.28
CA GLY A 297 12.29 12.31 27.53
C GLY A 297 12.31 11.46 26.25
N LEU A 298 11.25 10.67 26.04
CA LEU A 298 11.12 9.78 24.88
C LEU A 298 10.76 10.51 23.57
N ILE A 299 10.31 11.76 23.60
CA ILE A 299 9.81 12.47 22.41
C ILE A 299 10.90 12.63 21.34
N LEU A 300 12.12 13.00 21.74
CA LEU A 300 13.24 13.16 20.80
C LEU A 300 13.58 11.84 20.06
N PRO A 301 13.87 10.71 20.74
CA PRO A 301 14.19 9.48 20.05
C PRO A 301 13.01 8.92 19.25
N LEU A 302 11.76 9.13 19.69
CA LEU A 302 10.58 8.79 18.90
C LEU A 302 10.47 9.63 17.63
N ASN A 303 10.75 10.93 17.71
CA ASN A 303 10.82 11.81 16.54
C ASN A 303 11.85 11.31 15.51
N ILE A 304 13.02 10.89 15.98
CA ILE A 304 14.07 10.31 15.12
C ILE A 304 13.57 9.04 14.45
N ALA A 305 12.99 8.11 15.20
CA ALA A 305 12.45 6.86 14.66
C ALA A 305 11.38 7.11 13.58
N VAL A 306 10.40 7.98 13.87
CA VAL A 306 9.35 8.35 12.90
C VAL A 306 9.95 9.01 11.67
N GLY A 307 10.86 9.97 11.85
CA GLY A 307 11.47 10.67 10.73
C GLY A 307 12.29 9.77 9.81
N LEU A 308 12.97 8.77 10.37
CA LEU A 308 13.66 7.74 9.58
C LEU A 308 12.68 6.89 8.78
N VAL A 309 11.59 6.43 9.38
CA VAL A 309 10.54 5.65 8.68
C VAL A 309 9.96 6.46 7.52
N VAL A 310 9.56 7.71 7.78
CA VAL A 310 8.93 8.56 6.76
C VAL A 310 9.89 8.85 5.61
N ALA A 311 11.15 9.21 5.90
CA ALA A 311 12.16 9.44 4.87
C ALA A 311 12.38 8.19 3.99
N CYS A 312 12.51 7.04 4.64
CA CYS A 312 12.72 5.75 3.98
C CYS A 312 11.53 5.36 3.11
N THR A 313 10.32 5.49 3.62
CA THR A 313 9.08 5.15 2.93
C THR A 313 8.84 6.06 1.73
N MET A 314 9.05 7.39 1.87
CA MET A 314 8.89 8.31 0.74
C MET A 314 9.86 8.01 -0.40
N TYR A 315 11.13 7.78 -0.07
CA TYR A 315 12.11 7.35 -1.07
C TYR A 315 11.73 6.00 -1.69
N ALA A 316 11.35 5.02 -0.87
CA ALA A 316 10.99 3.68 -1.35
C ALA A 316 9.80 3.71 -2.32
N PHE A 317 8.74 4.47 -2.02
CA PHE A 317 7.62 4.65 -2.95
C PHE A 317 8.08 5.21 -4.29
N TYR A 318 8.85 6.30 -4.26
CA TYR A 318 9.33 6.93 -5.47
C TYR A 318 10.21 5.97 -6.29
N ALA A 319 11.13 5.26 -5.62
CA ALA A 319 11.99 4.28 -6.25
C ALA A 319 11.21 3.12 -6.88
N MET A 320 10.18 2.60 -6.19
CA MET A 320 9.35 1.50 -6.67
C MET A 320 8.54 1.88 -7.91
N PHE A 321 7.87 3.05 -7.89
CA PHE A 321 7.11 3.51 -9.05
C PHE A 321 7.99 3.85 -10.24
N ARG A 322 9.19 4.39 -9.99
CA ARG A 322 10.13 4.74 -11.05
C ARG A 322 10.81 3.52 -11.67
N LYS A 323 11.17 2.52 -10.86
CA LYS A 323 11.91 1.33 -11.31
C LYS A 323 11.01 0.29 -12.00
N GLY A 324 9.69 0.41 -11.97
CA GLY A 324 8.83 -0.48 -12.76
C GLY A 324 9.06 -1.99 -12.48
N GLY A 325 8.70 -2.44 -11.28
CA GLY A 325 8.70 -3.87 -10.93
C GLY A 325 9.86 -4.29 -10.01
N PHE A 326 9.53 -5.08 -8.98
CA PHE A 326 10.45 -5.58 -7.95
C PHE A 326 10.49 -7.11 -7.90
#